data_AF-A0A2E6FBX6-F1
#
_entry.id   AF-A0A2E6FBX6-F1
#
_cell.length_a   1.000
_cell.length_b   1.000
_cell.length_c   1.000
_cell.angle_alpha   90.00
_cell.angle_beta   90.00
_cell.angle_gamma   90.00
#
_symmetry.space_group_name_H-M   'P 1'
#
loop_
_entity.id
_entity.type
_entity.pdbx_description
1 polymer ?
#
loop_
_entity_poly.entity_id
_entity_poly.type
_entity_poly.pdbx_seq_one_letter_code
_entity_poly.pdbx_strand_id
1 'polypeptide(L)'
;MSTTEKAVWLTDKRWHHDHPELGTDPIPIAPYISDEQFELEREHIFGKVWLPACRVEVIPEPGDFYVKDVEVCRTSIVVTRGDDG
;
A
#
# COMPACT_ATOMS: atom_id res chain seq x y z
N MET A 1 13.83 22.76 -40.63
CA MET A 1 12.68 23.08 -39.77
C MET A 1 12.53 21.94 -38.79
N SER A 2 12.84 22.21 -37.52
CA SER A 2 13.04 21.23 -36.46
C SER A 2 11.73 20.49 -36.13
N THR A 3 11.76 19.16 -36.18
CA THR A 3 10.70 18.28 -35.70
C THR A 3 10.62 18.41 -34.18
N THR A 4 9.56 19.03 -33.67
CA THR A 4 9.26 19.07 -32.24
C THR A 4 8.95 17.65 -31.76
N GLU A 5 9.89 17.00 -31.08
CA GLU A 5 9.62 15.84 -30.23
C GLU A 5 8.59 16.26 -29.18
N LYS A 6 7.37 15.74 -29.28
CA LYS A 6 6.36 15.92 -28.24
C LYS A 6 6.78 15.11 -27.02
N ALA A 7 6.82 15.75 -25.85
CA ALA A 7 7.13 15.09 -24.59
C ALA A 7 6.17 13.91 -24.35
N VAL A 8 6.68 12.77 -23.88
CA VAL A 8 5.93 11.51 -23.67
C VAL A 8 4.66 11.71 -22.82
N TRP A 9 4.68 12.70 -21.93
CA TRP A 9 3.59 13.08 -21.02
C TRP A 9 2.44 13.85 -21.70
N LEU A 10 2.60 14.24 -22.96
CA LEU A 10 1.57 14.90 -23.78
C LEU A 10 0.82 13.90 -24.69
N THR A 11 1.02 12.59 -24.49
CA THR A 11 0.38 11.52 -25.26
C THR A 11 -0.97 11.18 -24.64
N ASP A 12 -2.02 11.07 -25.44
CA ASP A 12 -3.32 10.47 -25.06
C ASP A 12 -3.16 8.94 -24.89
N LYS A 13 -2.23 8.53 -24.04
CA LYS A 13 -1.90 7.14 -23.82
C LYS A 13 -2.93 6.53 -22.88
N ARG A 14 -3.82 5.72 -23.44
CA ARG A 14 -4.78 4.93 -22.68
C ARG A 14 -4.18 3.58 -22.32
N TRP A 15 -3.75 3.44 -21.06
CA TRP A 15 -3.10 2.23 -20.55
C TRP A 15 -3.95 0.95 -20.68
N HIS A 16 -5.28 1.06 -20.71
CA HIS A 16 -6.17 -0.09 -20.93
C HIS A 16 -6.12 -0.63 -22.37
N HIS A 17 -5.58 0.09 -23.36
CA HIS A 17 -5.31 -0.48 -24.69
C HIS A 17 -4.13 -1.46 -24.64
N ASP A 18 -3.14 -1.19 -23.79
CA ASP A 18 -1.97 -2.06 -23.58
C ASP A 18 -2.31 -3.25 -22.66
N HIS A 19 -3.36 -3.11 -21.84
CA HIS A 19 -3.81 -4.08 -20.83
C HIS A 19 -5.31 -4.40 -20.95
N PRO A 20 -5.74 -5.06 -22.04
CA PRO A 20 -7.16 -5.36 -22.27
C PRO A 20 -7.77 -6.26 -21.19
N GLU A 21 -6.96 -7.06 -20.49
CA GLU A 21 -7.37 -7.93 -19.38
C GLU A 21 -7.95 -7.18 -18.18
N LEU A 22 -7.63 -5.89 -18.03
CA LEU A 22 -8.14 -5.05 -16.93
C LEU A 22 -9.55 -4.52 -17.19
N GLY A 23 -10.01 -4.57 -18.45
CA GLY A 23 -11.32 -4.05 -18.85
C GLY A 23 -11.40 -2.51 -18.88
N THR A 24 -12.57 -2.02 -19.31
CA THR A 24 -12.87 -0.56 -19.38
C THR A 24 -14.17 -0.19 -18.66
N ASP A 25 -14.81 -1.19 -18.03
CA ASP A 25 -16.04 -1.00 -17.28
C ASP A 25 -15.77 -0.19 -16.00
N PRO A 26 -16.81 0.43 -15.42
CA PRO A 26 -16.70 1.07 -14.12
C PRO A 26 -16.22 0.10 -13.04
N ILE A 27 -15.35 0.56 -12.15
CA ILE A 27 -14.87 -0.23 -11.01
C ILE A 27 -16.05 -0.56 -10.08
N PRO A 28 -16.23 -1.84 -9.68
CA PRO A 28 -17.30 -2.20 -8.78
C PRO A 28 -17.11 -1.53 -7.41
N ILE A 29 -18.21 -1.08 -6.81
CA ILE A 29 -18.20 -0.50 -5.45
C ILE A 29 -18.10 -1.56 -4.35
N ALA A 30 -18.51 -2.80 -4.65
CA ALA A 30 -18.63 -3.88 -3.66
C ALA A 30 -17.37 -4.11 -2.80
N PRO A 31 -16.13 -4.09 -3.35
CA PRO A 31 -14.93 -4.29 -2.53
C PRO A 31 -14.73 -3.24 -1.43
N TYR A 32 -15.27 -2.03 -1.60
CA TYR A 32 -15.11 -0.93 -0.65
C TYR A 32 -16.16 -0.93 0.47
N ILE A 33 -17.20 -1.76 0.37
CA ILE A 33 -18.34 -1.79 1.30
C ILE A 33 -18.63 -3.18 1.86
N SER A 34 -18.02 -4.24 1.31
CA SER A 34 -18.28 -5.61 1.70
C SER A 34 -17.37 -6.04 2.84
N ASP A 35 -17.97 -6.41 3.96
CA ASP A 35 -17.26 -6.97 5.11
C ASP A 35 -16.53 -8.27 4.73
N GLU A 36 -17.14 -9.13 3.90
CA GLU A 36 -16.52 -10.38 3.44
C GLU A 36 -15.24 -10.13 2.64
N GLN A 37 -15.28 -9.13 1.75
CA GLN A 37 -14.10 -8.77 0.95
C GLN A 37 -12.99 -8.24 1.86
N PHE A 38 -13.33 -7.43 2.86
CA PHE A 38 -12.35 -6.90 3.80
C PHE A 38 -11.68 -8.00 4.64
N GLU A 39 -12.42 -9.05 5.02
CA GLU A 39 -11.83 -10.21 5.72
C GLU A 39 -10.81 -10.95 4.81
N LEU A 40 -11.12 -11.11 3.52
CA LEU A 40 -10.18 -11.70 2.56
C LEU A 40 -8.93 -10.83 2.37
N GLU A 41 -9.09 -9.51 2.29
CA GLU A 41 -7.97 -8.57 2.21
C GLU A 41 -7.09 -8.65 3.46
N ARG A 42 -7.69 -8.81 4.65
CA ARG A 42 -6.92 -9.02 5.88
C ARG A 42 -6.03 -10.25 5.79
N GLU A 43 -6.59 -11.37 5.36
CA GLU A 43 -5.86 -12.64 5.28
C GLU A 43 -4.79 -12.65 4.18
N HIS A 44 -5.12 -12.09 3.02
CA HIS A 44 -4.31 -12.27 1.81
C HIS A 44 -3.43 -11.07 1.46
N ILE A 45 -3.74 -9.89 1.96
CA ILE A 45 -2.98 -8.66 1.69
C ILE A 45 -2.35 -8.16 2.97
N PHE A 46 -3.14 -7.67 3.93
CA PHE A 46 -2.61 -6.92 5.07
C PHE A 46 -1.71 -7.78 5.98
N GLY A 47 -1.97 -9.08 6.09
CA GLY A 47 -1.09 -10.02 6.80
C GLY A 47 0.19 -10.41 6.06
N LYS A 48 0.35 -10.04 4.78
CA LYS A 48 1.45 -10.51 3.91
C LYS A 48 2.31 -9.39 3.33
N VAL A 49 1.88 -8.14 3.41
CA VAL A 49 2.60 -6.98 2.88
C VAL A 49 3.32 -6.20 3.97
N TRP A 50 4.31 -5.41 3.58
CA TRP A 50 4.99 -4.48 4.48
C TRP A 50 4.07 -3.32 4.83
N LEU A 51 3.81 -3.13 6.12
CA LEU A 51 3.04 -2.01 6.66
C LEU A 51 3.96 -1.07 7.44
N PRO A 52 3.79 0.26 7.31
CA PRO A 52 4.56 1.22 8.09
C PRO A 52 4.20 1.09 9.58
N ALA A 53 5.18 0.72 10.41
CA ALA A 53 4.95 0.49 11.84
C ALA A 53 5.17 1.75 12.69
N CYS A 54 6.35 2.38 12.57
CA CYS A 54 6.68 3.64 13.25
C CYS A 54 7.80 4.38 12.50
N ARG A 55 8.14 5.58 12.98
CA ARG A 55 9.36 6.29 12.57
C ARG A 55 10.50 5.93 13.51
N VAL A 56 11.73 6.02 13.00
CA VAL A 56 12.95 5.73 13.76
C VAL A 56 13.10 6.68 14.95
N GLU A 57 12.64 7.93 14.82
CA GLU A 57 12.70 8.94 15.89
C GLU A 57 11.78 8.65 17.08
N VAL A 58 10.84 7.70 16.96
CA VAL A 58 9.91 7.34 18.06
C VAL A 58 10.61 6.46 19.10
N ILE A 59 11.66 5.74 18.69
CA ILE A 59 12.45 4.83 19.53
C ILE A 59 13.94 5.15 19.34
N PRO A 60 14.43 6.31 19.78
CA PRO A 60 15.79 6.77 19.46
C PRO A 60 16.90 5.89 20.06
N GLU A 61 16.73 5.38 21.27
CA GLU A 61 17.77 4.68 22.01
C GLU A 61 17.49 3.17 22.14
N PRO A 62 18.53 2.31 22.27
CA PRO A 62 18.33 0.89 22.53
C PRO A 62 17.48 0.64 23.78
N GLY A 63 16.54 -0.29 23.68
CA GLY A 63 15.57 -0.58 24.74
C GLY A 63 14.30 0.28 24.72
N ASP A 64 14.25 1.35 23.90
CA ASP A 64 13.00 2.06 23.65
C ASP A 64 12.03 1.16 22.88
N PHE A 65 10.76 1.20 23.28
CA PHE A 65 9.70 0.46 22.61
C PHE A 65 8.46 1.31 22.35
N TYR A 66 7.75 0.94 21.29
CA TYR A 66 6.50 1.54 20.87
C TYR A 66 5.49 0.44 20.57
N VAL A 67 4.29 0.55 21.15
CA VAL A 67 3.18 -0.35 20.86
C VAL A 67 2.34 0.26 19.74
N LYS A 68 2.14 -0.50 18.67
CA LYS A 68 1.30 -0.11 17.55
C LYS A 68 0.13 -1.07 17.41
N ASP A 69 -1.07 -0.54 17.52
CA ASP A 69 -2.27 -1.26 17.10
C ASP A 69 -2.35 -1.26 15.57
N VAL A 70 -2.42 -2.46 15.00
CA VAL A 70 -2.62 -2.72 13.58
C VAL A 70 -4.06 -3.22 13.44
N GLU A 71 -5.00 -2.28 13.56
CA GLU A 71 -6.45 -2.55 13.60
C GLU A 71 -6.90 -3.39 12.40
N VAL A 72 -6.38 -3.08 11.21
CA VAL A 72 -6.67 -3.81 9.97
C VAL A 72 -6.34 -5.29 10.07
N CYS A 73 -5.35 -5.67 10.89
CA CYS A 73 -4.94 -7.05 11.15
C CYS A 73 -5.50 -7.61 12.47
N ARG A 74 -6.33 -6.86 13.22
CA ARG A 74 -6.84 -7.22 14.55
C ARG A 74 -5.73 -7.66 15.52
N THR A 75 -4.59 -6.98 15.46
CA THR A 75 -3.41 -7.33 16.27
C THR A 75 -2.69 -6.07 16.73
N SER A 76 -1.88 -6.23 17.78
CA SER A 76 -0.99 -5.19 18.29
C SER A 76 0.43 -5.71 18.22
N ILE A 77 1.37 -4.87 17.81
CA ILE A 77 2.79 -5.21 17.73
C ILE A 77 3.59 -4.31 18.68
N VAL A 78 4.67 -4.86 19.20
CA VAL A 78 5.70 -4.10 19.93
C VAL A 78 6.88 -3.91 18.98
N VAL A 79 7.21 -2.67 18.70
CA VAL A 79 8.42 -2.29 17.96
C VAL A 79 9.45 -1.83 18.98
N THR A 80 10.64 -2.44 18.98
CA THR A 80 11.72 -2.12 19.92
C THR A 80 13.00 -1.85 19.16
N ARG A 81 13.84 -0.95 19.68
CA ARG A 81 15.23 -0.85 19.22
C ARG A 81 16.09 -1.89 19.94
N GLY A 82 16.81 -2.71 19.18
CA GLY A 82 17.78 -3.67 19.70
C GLY A 82 19.08 -2.99 20.15
N ASP A 83 19.91 -3.73 20.89
CA ASP A 83 21.23 -3.25 21.35
C ASP A 83 22.22 -3.02 20.20
N ASP A 84 21.92 -3.55 19.01
CA ASP A 84 22.70 -3.43 17.78
C ASP A 84 22.46 -2.14 16.98
N GLY A 85 21.49 -1.32 17.41
CA GLY A 85 21.19 0.00 16.80
C GLY A 85 20.21 -0.04 15.64
#